data_AF-A0A7C4TUM3-F1
#
_entry.id   AF-A0A7C4TUM3-F1
#
_cell.length_a   1.000
_cell.length_b   1.000
_cell.length_c   1.000
_cell.angle_alpha   90.00
_cell.angle_beta   90.00
_cell.angle_gamma   90.00
#
_symmetry.space_group_name_H-M   'P 1'
#
loop_
_entity.id
_entity.type
_entity.pdbx_description
1 polymer ?
#
loop_
_entity_poly.entity_id
_entity_poly.type
_entity_poly.pdbx_seq_one_letter_code
_entity_poly.pdbx_strand_id
1 'polypeptide(L)' 'MGRMGKPDEVARMALVLASDLSSYVHGALMPVDGGFLSA' A
#
# COMPACT_ATOMS: atom_id res chain seq x y z
N MET A 1 -4.49 -3.92 -13.01
CA MET A 1 -5.64 -4.64 -12.40
C MET A 1 -7.02 -4.24 -12.97
N GLY A 2 -7.13 -3.16 -13.76
CA GLY A 2 -8.33 -2.87 -14.58
C GLY A 2 -9.62 -2.54 -13.81
N ARG A 3 -9.54 -2.35 -12.50
CA ARG A 3 -10.69 -2.02 -11.63
C ARG A 3 -10.32 -0.91 -10.65
N MET A 4 -11.34 -0.26 -10.11
CA MET A 4 -11.16 0.64 -8.97
C MET A 4 -10.75 -0.15 -7.72
N GLY A 5 -9.86 0.44 -6.94
CA GLY A 5 -9.49 -0.07 -5.62
C GLY A 5 -10.63 0.11 -4.62
N LYS A 6 -10.66 -0.73 -3.59
CA LYS A 6 -11.54 -0.56 -2.42
C LYS A 6 -10.76 0.18 -1.33
N PRO A 7 -11.41 1.06 -0.53
CA PRO A 7 -10.73 1.76 0.59
C PRO A 7 -9.99 0.81 1.53
N ASP A 8 -10.56 -0.37 1.73
CA ASP A 8 -10.03 -1.43 2.59
C ASP A 8 -8.66 -1.97 2.13
N GLU A 9 -8.34 -1.84 0.83
CA GLU A 9 -7.04 -2.24 0.28
C GLU A 9 -5.92 -1.27 0.73
N VAL A 10 -6.23 0.02 0.84
CA VAL A 10 -5.32 1.03 1.42
C VAL A 10 -5.22 0.86 2.92
N ALA A 11 -6.35 0.64 3.62
CA ALA A 11 -6.37 0.48 5.07
C ALA A 11 -5.52 -0.71 5.54
N ARG A 12 -5.58 -1.84 4.83
CA ARG A 12 -4.72 -2.99 5.12
C ARG A 12 -3.23 -2.66 4.99
N MET A 13 -2.84 -1.91 3.96
CA MET A 13 -1.42 -1.53 3.81
C MET A 13 -0.98 -0.55 4.90
N ALA A 14 -1.85 0.40 5.26
CA ALA A 14 -1.60 1.29 6.39
C ALA A 14 -1.41 0.52 7.70
N LEU A 15 -2.21 -0.53 7.94
CA LEU A 15 -2.05 -1.39 9.11
C LEU A 15 -0.70 -2.12 9.10
N VAL A 16 -0.27 -2.64 7.94
CA VAL A 16 1.07 -3.25 7.80
C VAL A 16 2.16 -2.24 8.15
N LEU A 17 2.10 -1.04 7.58
CA LEU A 17 3.08 0.03 7.81
C LEU A 17 3.09 0.56 9.25
N ALA A 18 1.99 0.42 9.98
CA ALA A 18 1.88 0.78 11.39
C ALA A 18 2.28 -0.36 12.35
N SER A 19 2.58 -1.55 11.82
CA SER A 19 2.91 -2.74 12.61
C SER A 19 4.41 -3.01 12.67
N ASP A 20 4.82 -3.94 13.53
CA ASP A 20 6.23 -4.38 13.62
C ASP A 20 6.74 -5.05 12.34
N LEU A 21 5.85 -5.49 11.44
CA LEU A 21 6.21 -6.07 10.15
C LEU A 21 6.98 -5.09 9.25
N SER A 22 6.80 -3.79 9.47
CA SER A 22 7.52 -2.72 8.76
C SER A 22 8.56 -2.03 9.64
N SER A 23 9.03 -2.66 10.71
CA SER A 23 10.00 -2.10 11.68
C SER A 23 11.32 -1.60 11.07
N TYR A 24 11.64 -1.98 9.84
CA TYR A 24 12.81 -1.49 9.11
C TYR A 24 12.48 -0.77 7.79
N VAL A 25 11.20 -0.55 7.49
CA VAL A 25 10.76 0.15 6.28
C VAL A 25 10.55 1.63 6.61
N HIS A 26 11.53 2.46 6.25
CA HIS A 26 11.50 3.90 6.48
C HIS A 26 11.80 4.66 5.19
N GLY A 27 11.18 5.82 5.01
CA GLY A 27 11.42 6.70 3.85
C GLY A 27 10.93 6.15 2.50
N ALA A 28 10.25 5.00 2.50
CA ALA A 28 9.72 4.37 1.29
C ALA A 28 8.31 4.89 0.96
N LEU A 29 8.04 5.10 -0.33
CA LEU A 29 6.69 5.30 -0.84
C LEU A 29 6.11 3.95 -1.24
N MET A 30 4.98 3.57 -0.65
CA MET A 30 4.28 2.31 -0.95
C MET A 30 2.99 2.59 -1.73
N PRO A 31 3.01 2.54 -3.07
CA PRO A 31 1.82 2.74 -3.89
C PRO A 31 0.84 1.57 -3.73
N VAL A 32 -0.45 1.90 -3.57
CA VAL A 32 -1.56 0.94 -3.48
C VAL A 32 -2.62 1.34 -4.51
N ASP A 33 -2.29 1.19 -5.79
CA ASP A 33 -3.08 1.73 -6.91
C ASP A 33 -3.47 0.68 -7.95
N GLY A 34 -3.15 -0.60 -7.71
CA GLY A 34 -3.44 -1.69 -8.65
C GLY A 34 -2.61 -1.64 -9.95
N GLY A 35 -1.46 -0.96 -9.91
CA GLY A 35 -0.56 -0.75 -11.05
C GLY A 35 -1.01 0.37 -11.97
N PHE A 36 -1.73 1.37 -11.44
CA PHE A 36 -2.22 2.49 -12.24
C PHE A 36 -1.09 3.44 -12.65
N LEU A 37 -0.12 3.66 -11.77
CA LEU A 37 1.05 4.51 -12.01
C LEU A 37 2.29 3.74 -12.46
N SER A 38 2.23 2.41 -12.51
CA SER A 38 3.35 1.60 -13.02
C SER A 38 3.35 1.61 -14.55
N ALA A 39 4.34 2.28 -15.13
CA ALA A 39 4.69 2.16 -16.55
C ALA A 39 5.27 0.77 -16.87
#